data_AF-A0A2V9VJY4-F1
#
_entry.id   AF-A0A2V9VJY4-F1
#
_cell.length_a   1.000
_cell.length_b   1.000
_cell.length_c   1.000
_cell.angle_alpha   90.00
_cell.angle_beta   90.00
_cell.angle_gamma   90.00
#
_symmetry.space_group_name_H-M   'P 1'
#
loop_
_entity.id
_entity.type
_entity.pdbx_description
1 polymer ?
#
loop_
_entity_poly.entity_id
_entity_poly.type
_entity_poly.pdbx_seq_one_letter_code
_entity_poly.pdbx_strand_id
1 'polypeptide(L)'
;MNSKANISARYKALLQANELALTRSTCEAVFQGMCRALKKIVLYHRAGLTVYDPNHDSLTIAALYGAYENSTFRVGDLLDRNASQNGWTFEHQSRTIRRNLPRDARFPPEQQTAKEGFRSLCSVPLIVRGNSIGVMTVVGAHKNQFSTRHAELLQQMSNPLALAITSMIPHCTVHANTILVCPRCIGAAGGKATVSKHQADLSAWGKKGGRGRRKLNLS
;
A
#
# COMPACT_ATOMS: atom_id res chain seq x y z
N MET A 1 -3.69 -34.35 -8.72
CA MET A 1 -5.12 -33.96 -8.82
C MET A 1 -5.49 -32.65 -8.09
N ASN A 2 -4.59 -31.65 -7.90
CA ASN A 2 -4.89 -30.48 -7.03
C ASN A 2 -4.81 -29.07 -7.68
N SER A 3 -4.69 -28.98 -9.02
CA SER A 3 -4.55 -27.70 -9.73
C SER A 3 -5.89 -26.98 -9.95
N LYS A 4 -6.92 -27.69 -10.45
CA LYS A 4 -8.24 -27.10 -10.77
C LYS A 4 -8.98 -26.58 -9.52
N ALA A 5 -8.89 -27.29 -8.39
CA ALA A 5 -9.50 -26.87 -7.13
C ALA A 5 -8.84 -25.59 -6.56
N ASN A 6 -7.52 -25.47 -6.68
CA ASN A 6 -6.77 -24.28 -6.26
C ASN A 6 -7.08 -23.06 -7.16
N ILE A 7 -7.23 -23.27 -8.47
CA ILE A 7 -7.64 -22.23 -9.43
C ILE A 7 -9.06 -21.74 -9.14
N SER A 8 -10.01 -22.66 -8.91
CA SER A 8 -11.40 -22.29 -8.58
C SER A 8 -11.50 -21.50 -7.27
N ALA A 9 -10.76 -21.91 -6.23
CA ALA A 9 -10.69 -21.20 -4.96
C ALA A 9 -10.07 -19.80 -5.11
N ARG A 10 -8.98 -19.68 -5.87
CA ARG A 10 -8.35 -18.39 -6.22
C ARG A 10 -9.30 -17.47 -6.98
N TYR A 11 -10.01 -18.00 -7.97
CA TYR A 11 -10.95 -17.23 -8.77
C TYR A 11 -12.13 -16.71 -7.93
N LYS A 12 -12.70 -17.56 -7.05
CA LYS A 12 -13.76 -17.15 -6.12
C LYS A 12 -13.30 -16.08 -5.13
N ALA A 13 -12.06 -16.19 -4.62
CA ALA A 13 -11.49 -15.18 -3.73
C ALA A 13 -11.32 -13.81 -4.42
N LEU A 14 -10.85 -13.82 -5.68
CA LEU A 14 -10.73 -12.61 -6.50
C LEU A 14 -12.09 -11.97 -6.81
N LEU A 15 -13.10 -12.77 -7.15
CA LEU A 15 -14.46 -12.27 -7.38
C LEU A 15 -15.06 -11.63 -6.13
N GLN A 16 -14.94 -12.29 -4.97
CA GLN A 16 -15.41 -11.72 -3.69
C GLN A 16 -14.71 -10.40 -3.35
N ALA A 17 -13.39 -10.32 -3.60
CA ALA A 17 -12.63 -9.08 -3.42
C ALA A 17 -13.14 -7.95 -4.32
N ASN A 18 -13.41 -8.24 -5.61
CA ASN A 18 -13.97 -7.27 -6.55
C ASN A 18 -15.37 -6.80 -6.14
N GLU A 19 -16.26 -7.71 -5.75
CA GLU A 19 -17.64 -7.39 -5.38
C GLU A 19 -17.71 -6.47 -4.14
N LEU A 20 -16.90 -6.79 -3.13
CA LEU A 20 -16.79 -5.96 -1.93
C LEU A 20 -16.21 -4.57 -2.24
N ALA A 21 -15.33 -4.47 -3.22
CA ALA A 21 -14.77 -3.20 -3.68
C ALA A 21 -15.80 -2.31 -4.42
N LEU A 22 -16.86 -2.89 -5.00
CA LEU A 22 -17.86 -2.19 -5.82
C LEU A 22 -19.11 -1.76 -5.03
N THR A 23 -19.38 -2.38 -3.89
CA THR A 23 -20.45 -1.94 -2.97
C THR A 23 -19.97 -0.70 -2.17
N ARG A 24 -20.87 0.23 -1.80
CA ARG A 24 -20.55 1.41 -0.95
C ARG A 24 -20.06 0.95 0.43
N SER A 25 -18.79 0.59 0.49
CA SER A 25 -18.12 0.01 1.64
C SER A 25 -17.04 0.96 2.12
N THR A 26 -16.71 0.96 3.41
CA THR A 26 -15.51 1.68 3.88
C THR A 26 -14.25 0.94 3.42
N CYS A 27 -13.13 1.67 3.31
CA CYS A 27 -11.81 1.09 3.02
C CYS A 27 -11.51 -0.14 3.91
N GLU A 28 -11.86 -0.02 5.20
CA GLU A 28 -11.75 -1.08 6.18
C GLU A 28 -12.59 -2.32 5.81
N ALA A 29 -13.87 -2.16 5.45
CA ALA A 29 -14.73 -3.29 5.12
C ALA A 29 -14.23 -4.08 3.90
N VAL A 30 -13.77 -3.37 2.86
CA VAL A 30 -13.16 -3.99 1.66
C VAL A 30 -11.90 -4.75 2.05
N PHE A 31 -11.02 -4.11 2.83
CA PHE A 31 -9.78 -4.72 3.30
C PHE A 31 -10.02 -5.98 4.14
N GLN A 32 -10.95 -5.92 5.10
CA GLN A 32 -11.28 -7.06 5.95
C GLN A 32 -11.84 -8.23 5.14
N GLY A 33 -12.72 -7.96 4.17
CA GLY A 33 -13.26 -9.01 3.32
C GLY A 33 -12.22 -9.64 2.39
N MET A 34 -11.30 -8.84 1.87
CA MET A 34 -10.14 -9.34 1.13
C MET A 34 -9.25 -10.21 2.00
N CYS A 35 -8.99 -9.80 3.24
CA CYS A 35 -8.25 -10.61 4.21
C CYS A 35 -8.95 -11.95 4.44
N ARG A 36 -10.27 -11.97 4.69
CA ARG A 36 -11.05 -13.21 4.83
C ARG A 36 -10.91 -14.12 3.60
N ALA A 37 -10.89 -13.57 2.40
CA ALA A 37 -10.69 -14.33 1.17
C ALA A 37 -9.25 -14.86 1.04
N LEU A 38 -8.24 -14.03 1.33
CA LEU A 38 -6.82 -14.41 1.29
C LEU A 38 -6.49 -15.51 2.30
N LYS A 39 -7.10 -15.48 3.50
CA LYS A 39 -6.88 -16.47 4.56
C LYS A 39 -7.20 -17.91 4.13
N LYS A 40 -8.09 -18.07 3.14
CA LYS A 40 -8.46 -19.38 2.57
C LYS A 40 -7.36 -20.01 1.71
N ILE A 41 -6.38 -19.21 1.25
CA ILE A 41 -5.37 -19.62 0.27
C ILE A 41 -3.93 -19.33 0.69
N VAL A 42 -3.72 -18.43 1.65
CA VAL A 42 -2.41 -18.12 2.23
C VAL A 42 -2.54 -18.15 3.75
N LEU A 43 -1.70 -18.94 4.40
CA LEU A 43 -1.54 -18.89 5.85
C LEU A 43 -0.78 -17.60 6.20
N TYR A 44 -1.38 -16.74 7.00
CA TYR A 44 -0.76 -15.57 7.63
C TYR A 44 -1.45 -15.32 8.97
N HIS A 45 -0.88 -14.51 9.85
CA HIS A 45 -1.44 -14.26 11.19
C HIS A 45 -2.13 -12.91 11.26
N ARG A 46 -1.46 -11.86 10.80
CA ARG A 46 -1.99 -10.50 10.71
C ARG A 46 -1.82 -9.92 9.33
N ALA A 47 -2.69 -8.98 8.98
CA ALA A 47 -2.56 -8.14 7.82
C ALA A 47 -2.79 -6.67 8.21
N GLY A 48 -2.08 -5.78 7.54
CA GLY A 48 -2.26 -4.34 7.66
C GLY A 48 -2.35 -3.68 6.30
N LEU A 49 -3.13 -2.61 6.25
CA LEU A 49 -3.27 -1.73 5.11
C LEU A 49 -2.76 -0.35 5.52
N THR A 50 -1.81 0.18 4.75
CA THR A 50 -1.37 1.56 4.90
C THR A 50 -1.64 2.35 3.63
N VAL A 51 -2.16 3.57 3.78
CA VAL A 51 -2.47 4.49 2.68
C VAL A 51 -1.54 5.69 2.80
N TYR A 52 -1.03 6.17 1.67
CA TYR A 52 -0.13 7.32 1.66
C TYR A 52 -0.88 8.61 1.97
N ASP A 53 -0.41 9.33 2.98
CA ASP A 53 -0.85 10.67 3.33
C ASP A 53 0.17 11.69 2.81
N PRO A 54 -0.17 12.45 1.77
CA PRO A 54 0.72 13.44 1.18
C PRO A 54 0.93 14.67 2.06
N ASN A 55 0.05 14.93 3.04
CA ASN A 55 0.19 16.08 3.94
C ASN A 55 1.32 15.87 4.94
N HIS A 56 1.52 14.63 5.38
CA HIS A 56 2.52 14.24 6.36
C HIS A 56 3.70 13.46 5.75
N ASP A 57 3.74 13.32 4.42
CA ASP A 57 4.66 12.44 3.65
C ASP A 57 4.88 11.07 4.32
N SER A 58 3.79 10.47 4.79
CA SER A 58 3.80 9.28 5.64
C SER A 58 2.76 8.25 5.17
N LEU A 59 2.84 7.03 5.70
CA LEU A 59 1.89 5.96 5.42
C LEU A 59 1.01 5.72 6.63
N THR A 60 -0.25 6.16 6.56
CA THR A 60 -1.24 6.00 7.63
C THR A 60 -1.77 4.58 7.66
N ILE A 61 -1.80 3.94 8.83
CA ILE A 61 -2.45 2.65 9.02
C ILE A 61 -3.97 2.85 8.90
N ALA A 62 -4.52 2.48 7.75
CA ALA A 62 -5.93 2.67 7.44
C ALA A 62 -6.82 1.52 7.94
N ALA A 63 -6.27 0.30 8.00
CA ALA A 63 -7.00 -0.86 8.51
C ALA A 63 -6.05 -1.98 8.96
N LEU A 64 -6.51 -2.75 9.93
CA LEU A 64 -5.80 -3.91 10.50
C LEU A 64 -6.73 -5.12 10.51
N TYR A 65 -6.16 -6.32 10.35
CA TYR A 65 -6.91 -7.58 10.39
C TYR A 65 -6.12 -8.68 11.09
N GLY A 66 -6.77 -9.38 12.03
CA GLY A 66 -6.15 -10.40 12.88
C GLY A 66 -5.87 -9.88 14.29
N ALA A 67 -5.13 -10.65 15.07
CA ALA A 67 -4.98 -10.43 16.51
C ALA A 67 -4.03 -9.28 16.86
N TYR A 68 -4.48 -8.03 16.79
CA TYR A 68 -3.70 -6.80 17.08
C TYR A 68 -3.87 -6.27 18.53
N GLU A 69 -4.55 -6.99 19.41
CA GLU A 69 -4.92 -6.54 20.76
C GLU A 69 -3.69 -6.06 21.56
N ASN A 70 -2.60 -6.85 21.51
CA ASN A 70 -1.32 -6.58 22.17
C ASN A 70 -0.26 -5.98 21.23
N SER A 71 -0.67 -5.42 20.09
CA SER A 71 0.24 -4.77 19.16
C SER A 71 0.46 -3.31 19.52
N THR A 72 1.65 -2.82 19.21
CA THR A 72 1.98 -1.39 19.24
C THR A 72 1.39 -0.62 18.06
N PHE A 73 1.02 -1.30 16.97
CA PHE A 73 0.41 -0.69 15.80
C PHE A 73 -1.11 -0.53 15.96
N ARG A 74 -1.61 0.68 15.77
CA ARG A 74 -3.02 1.06 15.81
C ARG A 74 -3.47 1.69 14.50
N VAL A 75 -4.76 1.59 14.22
CA VAL A 75 -5.38 2.34 13.12
C VAL A 75 -5.21 3.83 13.39
N GLY A 76 -4.78 4.58 12.37
CA GLY A 76 -4.45 6.00 12.47
C GLY A 76 -2.96 6.30 12.67
N ASP A 77 -2.15 5.32 13.09
CA ASP A 77 -0.71 5.53 13.26
C ASP A 77 -0.04 5.87 11.92
N LEU A 78 0.96 6.75 11.99
CA LEU A 78 1.78 7.12 10.85
C LEU A 78 3.06 6.28 10.83
N LEU A 79 3.31 5.62 9.70
CA LEU A 79 4.59 5.01 9.41
C LEU A 79 5.40 5.95 8.52
N ASP A 80 6.57 6.34 9.00
CA ASP A 80 7.52 7.15 8.22
C ASP A 80 7.84 6.43 6.90
N ARG A 81 7.69 7.14 5.78
CA ARG A 81 7.95 6.63 4.43
C ARG A 81 9.44 6.27 4.21
N ASN A 82 10.36 6.94 4.87
CA ASN A 82 11.80 6.67 4.72
C ASN A 82 12.32 5.68 5.77
N ALA A 83 11.58 5.48 6.87
CA ALA A 83 11.95 4.59 7.96
C ALA A 83 11.01 3.38 8.14
N SER A 84 10.35 2.94 7.07
CA SER A 84 9.51 1.73 7.10
C SER A 84 9.64 0.87 5.84
N GLN A 85 9.43 -0.43 5.99
CA GLN A 85 9.41 -1.34 4.84
C GLN A 85 8.20 -1.09 3.93
N ASN A 86 7.10 -0.57 4.49
CA ASN A 86 5.96 -0.09 3.74
C ASN A 86 6.39 1.08 2.85
N GLY A 87 7.13 2.04 3.42
CA GLY A 87 7.73 3.14 2.69
C GLY A 87 8.61 2.71 1.52
N TRP A 88 9.52 1.75 1.76
CA TRP A 88 10.36 1.18 0.70
C TRP A 88 9.53 0.49 -0.40
N THR A 89 8.54 -0.33 -0.01
CA THR A 89 7.63 -1.05 -0.92
C THR A 89 6.81 -0.08 -1.77
N PHE A 90 6.33 1.00 -1.13
CA PHE A 90 5.57 2.07 -1.75
C PHE A 90 6.39 2.79 -2.82
N GLU A 91 7.60 3.22 -2.46
CA GLU A 91 8.46 4.04 -3.33
C GLU A 91 9.01 3.25 -4.51
N HIS A 92 9.47 2.02 -4.28
CA HIS A 92 10.08 1.18 -5.32
C HIS A 92 9.04 0.43 -6.15
N GLN A 93 7.75 0.53 -5.80
CA GLN A 93 6.66 -0.21 -6.43
C GLN A 93 6.98 -1.70 -6.56
N SER A 94 7.65 -2.23 -5.54
CA SER A 94 8.27 -3.55 -5.56
C SER A 94 7.91 -4.30 -4.30
N ARG A 95 7.66 -5.60 -4.45
CA ARG A 95 7.26 -6.48 -3.36
C ARG A 95 8.42 -6.66 -2.38
N THR A 96 8.12 -6.65 -1.08
CA THR A 96 9.10 -6.93 -0.02
C THR A 96 8.80 -8.27 0.63
N ILE A 97 9.82 -9.12 0.77
CA ILE A 97 9.71 -10.40 1.50
C ILE A 97 10.83 -10.46 2.54
N ARG A 98 10.46 -10.79 3.78
CA ARG A 98 11.39 -11.19 4.85
C ARG A 98 11.11 -12.62 5.21
N ARG A 99 12.07 -13.51 4.92
CA ARG A 99 11.94 -14.94 5.21
C ARG A 99 12.31 -15.27 6.65
N ASN A 100 13.23 -14.50 7.25
CA ASN A 100 13.57 -14.58 8.66
C ASN A 100 13.55 -13.18 9.27
N LEU A 101 12.36 -12.69 9.63
CA LEU A 101 12.12 -11.31 10.06
C LEU A 101 13.06 -10.85 11.19
N PRO A 102 13.30 -11.61 12.29
CA PRO A 102 14.24 -11.18 13.33
C PRO A 102 15.68 -10.93 12.84
N ARG A 103 16.11 -11.62 11.78
CA ARG A 103 17.45 -11.47 11.19
C ARG A 103 17.49 -10.46 10.05
N ASP A 104 16.43 -10.43 9.24
CA ASP A 104 16.40 -9.72 7.97
C ASP A 104 15.71 -8.34 8.09
N ALA A 105 15.19 -7.98 9.28
CA ALA A 105 14.57 -6.68 9.53
C ALA A 105 15.56 -5.53 9.28
N ARG A 106 15.10 -4.53 8.52
CA ARG A 106 15.89 -3.36 8.12
C ARG A 106 15.34 -2.06 8.69
N PHE A 107 14.07 -2.06 9.05
CA PHE A 107 13.37 -0.87 9.53
C PHE A 107 12.79 -1.08 10.94
N PRO A 108 12.63 -0.01 11.75
CA PRO A 108 12.06 -0.11 13.10
C PRO A 108 10.71 -0.83 13.17
N PRO A 109 9.73 -0.62 12.25
CA PRO A 109 8.47 -1.37 12.29
C PRO A 109 8.66 -2.89 12.12
N GLU A 110 9.65 -3.33 11.33
CA GLU A 110 9.96 -4.75 11.15
C GLU A 110 10.56 -5.35 12.44
N GLN A 111 11.42 -4.60 13.12
CA GLN A 111 12.00 -5.00 14.41
C GLN A 111 10.92 -5.12 15.48
N GLN A 112 10.00 -4.16 15.54
CA GLN A 112 8.86 -4.21 16.45
C GLN A 112 7.95 -5.40 16.16
N THR A 113 7.65 -5.65 14.88
CA THR A 113 6.91 -6.84 14.44
C THR A 113 7.62 -8.14 14.85
N ALA A 114 8.95 -8.19 14.81
CA ALA A 114 9.71 -9.35 15.28
C ALA A 114 9.63 -9.54 16.81
N LYS A 115 9.68 -8.44 17.59
CA LYS A 115 9.49 -8.44 19.05
C LYS A 115 8.10 -8.92 19.45
N GLU A 116 7.09 -8.63 18.64
CA GLU A 116 5.71 -9.15 18.81
C GLU A 116 5.55 -10.64 18.45
N GLY A 117 6.65 -11.35 18.17
CA GLY A 117 6.66 -12.81 17.99
C GLY A 117 6.59 -13.30 16.54
N PHE A 118 6.47 -12.40 15.55
CA PHE A 118 6.44 -12.80 14.15
C PHE A 118 7.83 -13.14 13.60
N ARG A 119 7.86 -13.95 12.55
CA ARG A 119 9.08 -14.55 11.98
C ARG A 119 9.21 -14.36 10.48
N SER A 120 8.17 -13.92 9.79
CA SER A 120 8.23 -13.57 8.37
C SER A 120 7.22 -12.48 8.02
N LEU A 121 7.49 -11.78 6.91
CA LEU A 121 6.67 -10.67 6.42
C LEU A 121 6.64 -10.66 4.89
N CYS A 122 5.51 -10.25 4.32
CA CYS A 122 5.37 -9.96 2.90
C CYS A 122 4.55 -8.67 2.70
N SER A 123 5.05 -7.76 1.89
CA SER A 123 4.37 -6.50 1.56
C SER A 123 4.29 -6.31 0.05
N VAL A 124 3.15 -5.79 -0.43
CA VAL A 124 2.93 -5.46 -1.84
C VAL A 124 2.39 -4.03 -1.98
N PRO A 125 2.83 -3.30 -3.02
CA PRO A 125 2.32 -1.96 -3.27
C PRO A 125 0.89 -2.01 -3.82
N LEU A 126 0.09 -1.01 -3.47
CA LEU A 126 -1.21 -0.75 -4.07
C LEU A 126 -1.01 0.28 -5.19
N ILE A 127 -1.07 -0.17 -6.44
CA ILE A 127 -0.73 0.67 -7.60
C ILE A 127 -1.99 0.95 -8.42
N VAL A 128 -2.25 2.23 -8.69
CA VAL A 128 -3.31 2.68 -9.59
C VAL A 128 -2.73 3.66 -10.60
N ARG A 129 -2.96 3.38 -11.89
CA ARG A 129 -2.45 4.18 -13.01
C ARG A 129 -0.94 4.49 -12.92
N GLY A 130 -0.15 3.51 -12.47
CA GLY A 130 1.30 3.63 -12.34
C GLY A 130 1.78 4.38 -11.09
N ASN A 131 0.88 4.82 -10.20
CA ASN A 131 1.24 5.46 -8.94
C ASN A 131 0.94 4.54 -7.76
N SER A 132 1.86 4.45 -6.81
CA SER A 132 1.58 3.76 -5.54
C SER A 132 0.71 4.66 -4.68
N ILE A 133 -0.35 4.11 -4.10
CA ILE A 133 -1.28 4.82 -3.21
C ILE A 133 -1.25 4.29 -1.77
N GLY A 134 -0.52 3.20 -1.55
CA GLY A 134 -0.47 2.50 -0.27
C GLY A 134 0.24 1.16 -0.38
N VAL A 135 0.17 0.38 0.71
CA VAL A 135 0.80 -0.92 0.84
C VAL A 135 -0.11 -1.85 1.62
N MET A 136 -0.21 -3.10 1.14
CA MET A 136 -0.79 -4.20 1.89
C MET A 136 0.32 -5.10 2.41
N THR A 137 0.30 -5.39 3.71
CA THR A 137 1.31 -6.20 4.40
C THR A 137 0.66 -7.37 5.11
N VAL A 138 1.28 -8.54 5.05
CA VAL A 138 0.92 -9.72 5.85
C VAL A 138 2.15 -10.22 6.62
N VAL A 139 1.91 -10.76 7.81
CA VAL A 139 2.98 -11.28 8.68
C VAL A 139 2.65 -12.68 9.18
N GLY A 140 3.69 -13.48 9.41
CA GLY A 140 3.61 -14.90 9.75
C GLY A 140 4.44 -15.24 10.99
N ALA A 141 3.96 -16.20 11.78
CA ALA A 141 4.65 -16.68 12.98
C ALA A 141 5.81 -17.66 12.67
N HIS A 142 5.92 -18.15 11.42
CA HIS A 142 6.99 -19.05 11.02
C HIS A 142 7.95 -18.41 10.03
N LYS A 143 9.22 -18.83 10.05
CA LYS A 143 10.20 -18.47 9.03
C LYS A 143 9.81 -19.10 7.68
N ASN A 144 10.26 -18.52 6.59
CA ASN A 144 10.05 -19.01 5.21
C ASN A 144 8.57 -19.17 4.80
N GLN A 145 7.62 -18.56 5.52
CA GLN A 145 6.19 -18.68 5.24
C GLN A 145 5.78 -18.01 3.92
N PHE A 146 6.48 -16.94 3.52
CA PHE A 146 6.19 -16.19 2.29
C PHE A 146 7.25 -16.42 1.21
N SER A 147 6.78 -16.85 0.04
CA SER A 147 7.57 -17.02 -1.18
C SER A 147 7.21 -15.92 -2.19
N THR A 148 7.95 -15.85 -3.30
CA THR A 148 7.61 -14.98 -4.43
C THR A 148 6.20 -15.25 -4.96
N ARG A 149 5.81 -16.53 -5.05
CA ARG A 149 4.45 -16.94 -5.43
C ARG A 149 3.38 -16.46 -4.44
N HIS A 150 3.68 -16.39 -3.14
CA HIS A 150 2.78 -15.79 -2.16
C HIS A 150 2.65 -14.28 -2.36
N ALA A 151 3.75 -13.58 -2.67
CA ALA A 151 3.73 -12.15 -2.96
C ALA A 151 2.98 -11.82 -4.28
N GLU A 152 3.09 -12.65 -5.30
CA GLU A 152 2.31 -12.52 -6.54
C GLU A 152 0.81 -12.68 -6.29
N LEU A 153 0.43 -13.70 -5.51
CA LEU A 153 -0.96 -13.91 -5.14
C LEU A 153 -1.50 -12.76 -4.29
N LEU A 154 -0.71 -12.27 -3.33
CA LEU A 154 -1.06 -11.12 -2.52
C LEU A 154 -1.26 -9.87 -3.40
N GLN A 155 -0.40 -9.64 -4.40
CA GLN A 155 -0.57 -8.54 -5.35
C GLN A 155 -1.86 -8.67 -6.18
N GLN A 156 -2.15 -9.86 -6.71
CA GLN A 156 -3.36 -10.10 -7.49
C GLN A 156 -4.61 -9.81 -6.66
N MET A 157 -4.61 -10.25 -5.41
CA MET A 157 -5.68 -9.95 -4.46
C MET A 157 -5.72 -8.46 -4.15
N SER A 158 -4.60 -7.77 -3.96
CA SER A 158 -4.57 -6.36 -3.57
C SER A 158 -4.93 -5.37 -4.69
N ASN A 159 -4.93 -5.79 -5.96
CA ASN A 159 -5.27 -4.92 -7.09
C ASN A 159 -6.72 -4.36 -7.02
N PRO A 160 -7.77 -5.19 -6.81
CA PRO A 160 -9.13 -4.72 -6.52
C PRO A 160 -9.20 -3.72 -5.36
N LEU A 161 -8.44 -3.97 -4.29
CA LEU A 161 -8.39 -3.11 -3.13
C LEU A 161 -7.83 -1.72 -3.47
N ALA A 162 -6.78 -1.65 -4.29
CA ALA A 162 -6.20 -0.38 -4.72
C ALA A 162 -7.24 0.48 -5.48
N LEU A 163 -8.08 -0.13 -6.32
CA LEU A 163 -9.14 0.57 -7.05
C LEU A 163 -10.25 1.07 -6.11
N ALA A 164 -10.71 0.22 -5.19
CA ALA A 164 -11.72 0.60 -4.19
C ALA A 164 -11.25 1.78 -3.35
N ILE A 165 -10.02 1.70 -2.81
CA ILE A 165 -9.45 2.75 -1.97
C ILE A 165 -9.31 4.05 -2.75
N THR A 166 -8.88 4.00 -4.02
CA THR A 166 -8.74 5.21 -4.85
C THR A 166 -10.05 5.97 -4.96
N SER A 167 -11.19 5.28 -5.08
CA SER A 167 -12.50 5.93 -5.17
C SER A 167 -12.92 6.64 -3.88
N MET A 168 -12.33 6.25 -2.74
CA MET A 168 -12.60 6.79 -1.41
C MET A 168 -11.60 7.87 -0.99
N ILE A 169 -10.43 7.92 -1.62
CA ILE A 169 -9.45 8.99 -1.40
C ILE A 169 -9.98 10.26 -2.09
N PRO A 170 -9.99 11.41 -1.39
CA PRO A 170 -10.31 12.69 -2.00
C PRO A 170 -9.41 12.93 -3.22
N HIS A 171 -10.01 13.02 -4.40
CA HIS A 171 -9.31 13.30 -5.64
C HIS A 171 -9.73 14.67 -6.17
N CYS A 172 -8.81 15.35 -6.86
CA CYS A 172 -9.11 16.62 -7.47
C CYS A 172 -10.06 16.40 -8.67
N THR A 173 -11.26 16.97 -8.61
CA THR A 173 -12.27 16.91 -9.68
C THR A 173 -11.82 17.58 -10.99
N VAL A 174 -10.85 18.50 -10.91
CA VAL A 174 -10.28 19.22 -12.07
C VAL A 174 -9.17 18.41 -12.75
N HIS A 175 -8.48 17.53 -12.01
CA HIS A 175 -7.33 16.76 -12.52
C HIS A 175 -7.45 15.29 -12.12
N ALA A 176 -8.43 14.60 -12.70
CA ALA A 176 -8.80 13.21 -12.42
C ALA A 176 -7.69 12.16 -12.63
N ASN A 177 -6.50 12.56 -13.11
CA ASN A 177 -5.30 11.72 -13.26
C ASN A 177 -4.27 11.89 -12.13
N THR A 178 -4.43 12.87 -11.25
CA THR A 178 -3.59 13.05 -10.06
C THR A 178 -4.34 12.49 -8.86
N ILE A 179 -4.13 11.20 -8.62
CA ILE A 179 -4.53 10.57 -7.36
C ILE A 179 -3.47 11.03 -6.35
N LEU A 180 -3.91 11.76 -5.32
CA LEU A 180 -3.11 12.45 -4.30
C LEU A 180 -2.62 13.85 -4.73
N VAL A 181 -3.02 14.85 -3.94
CA VAL A 181 -2.67 16.29 -3.95
C VAL A 181 -2.13 16.81 -5.29
N CYS A 182 -3.00 17.46 -6.05
CA CYS A 182 -2.65 18.03 -7.35
C CYS A 182 -1.65 19.19 -7.20
N PRO A 183 -0.40 19.07 -7.69
CA PRO A 183 0.58 20.16 -7.64
C PRO A 183 0.13 21.38 -8.47
N ARG A 184 -0.69 21.16 -9.50
CA ARG A 184 -1.33 22.23 -10.27
C ARG A 184 -2.41 22.96 -9.51
N CYS A 185 -3.10 22.34 -8.54
CA CYS A 185 -4.08 23.06 -7.71
C CYS A 185 -3.39 23.86 -6.59
N ILE A 186 -2.29 23.36 -6.04
CA ILE A 186 -1.41 24.16 -5.17
C ILE A 186 -0.79 25.33 -5.95
N GLY A 187 -0.38 25.11 -7.21
CA GLY A 187 0.17 26.16 -8.07
C GLY A 187 -0.86 27.08 -8.76
N ALA A 188 -2.13 26.69 -8.85
CA ALA A 188 -3.18 27.51 -9.47
C ALA A 188 -3.76 28.57 -8.52
N ALA A 189 -3.61 28.40 -7.20
CA ALA A 189 -3.99 29.40 -6.20
C ALA A 189 -2.99 30.57 -6.09
N GLY A 190 -1.83 30.49 -6.73
CA GLY A 190 -0.90 31.60 -6.85
C GLY A 190 0.31 31.16 -7.65
N GLY A 191 0.61 31.90 -8.72
CA GLY A 191 1.67 31.56 -9.68
C GLY A 191 3.07 31.45 -9.06
N LYS A 192 4.11 31.50 -9.91
CA LYS A 192 5.53 31.22 -9.56
C LYS A 192 6.03 31.75 -8.19
N ALA A 193 5.46 32.82 -7.66
CA ALA A 193 5.74 33.36 -6.32
C ALA A 193 5.33 32.44 -5.15
N THR A 194 4.22 31.71 -5.22
CA THR A 194 3.74 30.82 -4.13
C THR A 194 4.60 29.55 -4.02
N VAL A 195 5.09 29.03 -5.15
CA VAL A 195 6.01 27.88 -5.21
C VAL A 195 7.35 28.20 -4.55
N SER A 196 7.84 29.43 -4.69
CA SER A 196 9.07 29.88 -4.02
C SER A 196 8.90 30.00 -2.50
N LYS A 197 7.68 30.28 -2.01
CA LYS A 197 7.39 30.49 -0.59
C LYS A 197 7.26 29.18 0.19
N HIS A 198 6.81 28.10 -0.45
CA HIS A 198 6.62 26.78 0.16
C HIS A 198 7.67 25.74 -0.28
N GLN A 199 8.78 26.18 -0.86
CA GLN A 199 9.82 25.31 -1.40
C GLN A 199 10.45 24.39 -0.34
N ALA A 200 10.44 24.81 0.94
CA ALA A 200 10.90 24.02 2.08
C ALA A 200 9.96 22.84 2.37
N ASP A 201 8.65 23.04 2.21
CA ASP A 201 7.55 22.11 2.51
C ASP A 201 7.29 21.10 1.39
N LEU A 202 7.99 21.25 0.26
CA LEU A 202 7.88 20.33 -0.87
C LEU A 202 8.61 19.01 -0.57
N SER A 203 7.96 17.90 -0.94
CA SER A 203 8.60 16.59 -1.00
C SER A 203 9.83 16.62 -1.94
N ALA A 204 10.75 15.67 -1.77
CA ALA A 204 11.95 15.56 -2.61
C ALA A 204 11.64 15.48 -4.11
N TRP A 205 10.47 14.95 -4.48
CA TRP A 205 9.95 14.93 -5.85
C TRP A 205 9.50 16.31 -6.34
N GLY A 206 8.83 17.09 -5.49
CA GLY A 206 8.43 18.47 -5.75
C GLY A 206 9.64 19.42 -5.90
N LYS A 207 10.68 19.23 -5.08
CA LYS A 207 11.95 19.99 -5.18
C LYS A 207 12.70 19.75 -6.50
N LYS A 208 12.58 18.55 -7.08
CA LYS A 208 13.19 18.18 -8.37
C LYS A 208 12.35 18.58 -9.59
N GLY A 209 11.28 19.35 -9.40
CA GLY A 209 10.50 19.91 -10.50
C GLY A 209 9.80 18.88 -11.39
N GLY A 210 9.57 17.65 -10.89
CA GLY A 210 8.81 16.59 -11.56
C GLY A 210 9.18 16.41 -13.04
N ARG A 211 10.29 15.70 -13.32
CA ARG A 211 10.81 15.29 -14.65
C ARG A 211 10.31 16.11 -15.86
N GLY A 212 11.24 16.89 -16.41
CA GLY A 212 11.06 17.74 -17.58
C GLY A 212 10.32 17.07 -18.74
N ARG A 213 9.48 17.88 -19.38
CA ARG A 213 8.95 17.66 -20.73
C ARG A 213 10.04 17.01 -21.59
N ARG A 214 9.81 15.77 -22.05
CA ARG A 214 10.36 15.39 -23.35
C ARG A 214 9.81 16.41 -24.33
N LYS A 215 10.69 17.25 -24.90
CA LYS A 215 10.36 17.96 -26.13
C LYS A 215 10.05 16.88 -27.15
N LEU A 216 8.78 16.72 -27.49
CA LEU A 216 8.39 16.13 -28.74
C LEU A 216 8.92 17.08 -29.81
N ASN A 217 10.05 16.75 -30.40
CA ASN A 217 10.44 17.32 -31.68
C ASN A 217 9.45 16.75 -32.69
N LEU A 218 8.44 17.55 -33.03
CA LEU A 218 7.70 17.40 -34.27
C LEU A 218 8.40 18.33 -35.27
N SER A 219 9.01 17.68 -36.28
CA SER A 219 9.46 18.19 -37.59
C SER A 219 10.09 19.58 -37.62
#